data_AF-A0A4V2SL95-F1
#
_entry.id   AF-A0A4V2SL95-F1
#
_cell.length_a   1.000
_cell.length_b   1.000
_cell.length_c   1.000
_cell.angle_alpha   90.00
_cell.angle_beta   90.00
_cell.angle_gamma   90.00
#
_symmetry.space_group_name_H-M   'P 1'
#
loop_
_entity.id
_entity.type
_entity.pdbx_description
1 polymer ?
#
loop_
_entity_poly.entity_id
_entity_poly.type
_entity_poly.pdbx_seq_one_letter_code
_entity_poly.pdbx_strand_id
1 'polypeptide(L)'
;MKLPEAVEENLSFLLAELDGQLALLGVYFRDPQTETAQRLVQRAGYAQNLSERVRKGCLTGMQRGKGGAARDLHLKGVDTIARNLETTARLARRAVRHAEDVERNKLLRADAYLTPVKLVRDTVARVPDALRSRDSHMAAGIGDTARLDAFYDRMFRTYTRDMRETRHTEDLSHALLTASAVHRMGEALRGIGEALLSINIGQTVQFERYFTLRSVLSGMAEDDADITLKPLAETRSGSAISGVRMAGGKGGTVDAVFKDGARKKVKQERVGVKSWNSVYPGLAPKILSYEKRGDSAALLIEHLNGETFEDIVLGGTDSELGAAQKALHKTLRDIWQRTRADTPAEMKAMEQLARRMPDVYRLHPSFAVGPQRIQGAGIESFDALVAAAARREAALPAPLSVWIHGDFNLDNVIYDPHEKKIRLIDLHRSCYMDYVQDVSVFMVSNYRLQVLDAATRARIAGVACAMHAMAAKFARSQGDTGFEFRLALGLARSFASSTRFVLDPGHASRMFLRSRYILERLLAVPEGGETRFKLPMRVLFDG
;
A
#
# COMPACT_ATOMS: atom_id res chain seq x y z
N MET A 1 -26.67 10.91 -7.27
CA MET A 1 -26.22 12.30 -6.95
C MET A 1 -26.40 13.14 -8.19
N LYS A 2 -26.93 14.36 -8.08
CA LYS A 2 -27.17 15.21 -9.26
C LYS A 2 -25.86 15.85 -9.74
N LEU A 3 -25.54 15.66 -11.02
CA LEU A 3 -24.41 16.33 -11.67
C LEU A 3 -24.75 17.80 -11.91
N PRO A 4 -23.74 18.68 -12.04
CA PRO A 4 -23.96 19.99 -12.63
C PRO A 4 -24.59 19.82 -14.02
N GLU A 5 -25.62 20.60 -14.34
CA GLU A 5 -26.38 20.48 -15.60
C GLU A 5 -25.47 20.53 -16.83
N ALA A 6 -24.52 21.48 -16.86
CA ALA A 6 -23.53 21.57 -17.93
C ALA A 6 -22.64 20.32 -18.06
N VAL A 7 -22.36 19.60 -16.97
CA VAL A 7 -21.60 18.34 -17.02
C VAL A 7 -22.45 17.23 -17.63
N GLU A 8 -23.71 17.11 -17.19
CA GLU A 8 -24.66 16.10 -17.68
C GLU A 8 -24.96 16.26 -19.17
N GLU A 9 -25.19 17.51 -19.61
CA GLU A 9 -25.45 17.85 -21.01
C GLU A 9 -24.24 17.54 -21.90
N ASN A 10 -23.04 18.03 -21.56
CA ASN A 10 -21.84 17.80 -22.36
C ASN A 10 -21.44 16.31 -22.38
N LEU A 11 -21.68 15.56 -21.29
CA LEU A 11 -21.45 14.12 -21.26
C LEU A 11 -22.42 13.38 -22.20
N SER A 12 -23.68 13.79 -22.24
CA SER A 12 -24.68 13.22 -23.13
C SER A 12 -24.32 13.46 -24.61
N PHE A 13 -23.89 14.68 -24.95
CA PHE A 13 -23.37 14.97 -26.28
C PHE A 13 -22.10 14.18 -26.62
N LEU A 14 -21.19 13.98 -25.66
CA LEU A 14 -19.98 13.18 -25.88
C LEU A 14 -20.30 11.72 -26.21
N LEU A 15 -21.27 11.13 -25.51
CA LEU A 15 -21.73 9.77 -25.77
C LEU A 15 -22.39 9.65 -27.14
N ALA A 16 -23.25 10.58 -27.52
CA ALA A 16 -23.89 10.60 -28.85
C ALA A 16 -22.87 10.78 -29.97
N GLU A 17 -21.87 11.65 -29.77
CA GLU A 17 -20.77 11.86 -30.71
C GLU A 17 -19.95 10.57 -30.89
N LEU A 18 -19.59 9.90 -29.78
CA LEU A 18 -18.85 8.64 -29.82
C LEU A 18 -19.65 7.52 -30.49
N ASP A 19 -20.95 7.39 -30.21
CA ASP A 19 -21.82 6.43 -30.89
C ASP A 19 -21.79 6.63 -32.41
N GLY A 20 -21.91 7.88 -32.86
CA GLY A 20 -21.81 8.24 -34.27
C GLY A 20 -20.45 7.89 -34.90
N GLN A 21 -19.34 8.10 -34.17
CA GLN A 21 -18.00 7.72 -34.65
C GLN A 21 -17.82 6.19 -34.73
N LEU A 22 -18.30 5.43 -33.74
CA LEU A 22 -18.23 3.97 -33.75
C LEU A 22 -19.15 3.35 -34.82
N ALA A 23 -20.31 3.95 -35.05
CA ALA A 23 -21.20 3.56 -36.15
C ALA A 23 -20.51 3.75 -37.51
N LEU A 24 -19.87 4.91 -37.74
CA LEU A 24 -19.09 5.16 -38.96
C LEU A 24 -17.91 4.21 -39.11
N LEU A 25 -17.20 3.89 -38.02
CA LEU A 25 -16.11 2.90 -38.05
C LEU A 25 -16.64 1.51 -38.45
N GLY A 26 -17.82 1.12 -37.95
CA GLY A 26 -18.48 -0.12 -38.35
C GLY A 26 -18.91 -0.14 -39.82
N VAL A 27 -19.38 1.00 -40.35
CA VAL A 27 -19.67 1.16 -41.79
C VAL A 27 -18.40 0.99 -42.61
N TYR A 28 -17.30 1.64 -42.21
CA TYR A 28 -16.01 1.52 -42.88
C TYR A 28 -15.52 0.08 -42.95
N PHE A 29 -15.57 -0.69 -41.86
CA PHE A 29 -15.11 -2.08 -41.89
C PHE A 29 -16.02 -3.02 -42.68
N ARG A 30 -17.27 -2.62 -42.95
CA ARG A 30 -18.18 -3.39 -43.81
C ARG A 30 -17.88 -3.15 -45.29
N ASP A 31 -17.56 -1.91 -45.62
CA ASP A 31 -17.20 -1.48 -46.97
C ASP A 31 -16.14 -0.37 -46.87
N PRO A 32 -14.84 -0.74 -46.93
CA PRO A 32 -13.75 0.22 -46.79
C PRO A 32 -13.74 1.24 -47.92
N GLN A 33 -14.16 2.46 -47.58
CA GLN A 33 -14.22 3.61 -48.51
C GLN A 33 -13.51 4.80 -47.88
N THR A 34 -12.61 5.43 -48.63
CA THR A 34 -11.83 6.59 -48.18
C THR A 34 -12.71 7.76 -47.75
N GLU A 35 -13.87 7.96 -48.39
CA GLU A 35 -14.83 8.98 -47.97
C GLU A 35 -15.34 8.75 -46.54
N THR A 36 -15.66 7.51 -46.18
CA THR A 36 -16.10 7.15 -44.82
C THR A 36 -14.98 7.35 -43.81
N ALA A 37 -13.74 7.00 -44.17
CA ALA A 37 -12.58 7.22 -43.31
C ALA A 37 -12.34 8.72 -43.07
N GLN A 38 -12.38 9.54 -44.12
CA GLN A 38 -12.22 10.99 -44.01
C GLN A 38 -13.31 11.62 -43.13
N ARG A 39 -14.57 11.23 -43.33
CA ARG A 39 -15.69 11.68 -42.47
C ARG A 39 -15.45 11.35 -41.00
N LEU A 40 -14.91 10.18 -40.68
CA LEU A 40 -14.57 9.80 -39.31
C LEU A 40 -13.39 10.62 -38.76
N VAL A 41 -12.34 10.84 -39.56
CA VAL A 41 -11.16 11.62 -39.14
C VAL A 41 -11.49 13.10 -38.92
N GLN A 42 -12.35 13.70 -39.74
CA GLN A 42 -12.77 15.10 -39.61
C GLN A 42 -13.52 15.39 -38.30
N ARG A 43 -14.10 14.37 -37.64
CA ARG A 43 -14.79 14.51 -36.35
C ARG A 43 -13.86 14.59 -35.14
N ALA A 44 -12.54 14.72 -35.34
CA ALA A 44 -11.56 14.67 -34.25
C ALA A 44 -11.77 15.71 -33.14
N GLY A 45 -12.14 16.95 -33.50
CA GLY A 45 -12.26 18.05 -32.54
C GLY A 45 -13.49 17.98 -31.62
N TYR A 46 -14.58 17.34 -32.06
CA TYR A 46 -15.85 17.36 -31.32
C TYR A 46 -15.76 16.61 -29.99
N ALA A 47 -15.32 15.34 -30.02
CA ALA A 47 -15.18 14.53 -28.81
C ALA A 47 -14.16 15.13 -27.82
N GLN A 48 -13.07 15.69 -28.33
CA GLN A 48 -12.07 16.37 -27.50
C GLN A 48 -12.66 17.59 -26.77
N ASN A 49 -13.33 18.48 -27.51
CA ASN A 49 -13.93 19.68 -26.94
C ASN A 49 -15.01 19.35 -25.90
N LEU A 50 -15.85 18.35 -26.17
CA LEU A 50 -16.89 17.91 -25.24
C LEU A 50 -16.28 17.30 -23.96
N SER A 51 -15.25 16.47 -24.10
CA SER A 51 -14.51 15.92 -22.96
C SER A 51 -13.90 17.05 -22.12
N GLU A 52 -13.21 18.01 -22.73
CA GLU A 52 -12.63 19.16 -22.01
C GLU A 52 -13.68 19.99 -21.26
N ARG A 53 -14.88 20.20 -21.85
CA ARG A 53 -16.00 20.88 -21.19
C ARG A 53 -16.50 20.11 -19.98
N VAL A 54 -16.69 18.79 -20.09
CA VAL A 54 -17.07 17.93 -18.95
C VAL A 54 -16.03 18.03 -17.84
N ARG A 55 -14.75 17.91 -18.17
CA ARG A 55 -13.63 17.98 -17.21
C ARG A 55 -13.59 19.32 -16.49
N LYS A 56 -13.70 20.42 -17.23
CA LYS A 56 -13.75 21.78 -16.66
C LYS A 56 -14.98 21.97 -15.76
N GLY A 57 -16.12 21.41 -16.15
CA GLY A 57 -17.35 21.42 -15.34
C GLY A 57 -17.18 20.64 -14.04
N CYS A 58 -16.60 19.44 -14.08
CA CYS A 58 -16.29 18.64 -12.90
C CYS A 58 -15.33 19.37 -11.96
N LEU A 59 -14.23 19.93 -12.48
CA LEU A 59 -13.26 20.68 -11.68
C LEU A 59 -13.89 21.90 -11.00
N THR A 60 -14.66 22.69 -11.75
CA THR A 60 -15.39 23.84 -11.22
C THR A 60 -16.39 23.41 -10.14
N GLY A 61 -17.08 22.27 -10.35
CA GLY A 61 -18.03 21.70 -9.40
C GLY A 61 -17.39 21.23 -8.09
N MET A 62 -16.14 20.76 -8.13
CA MET A 62 -15.35 20.41 -6.95
C MET A 62 -14.86 21.66 -6.20
N GLN A 63 -14.41 22.69 -6.93
CA GLN A 63 -13.87 23.92 -6.32
C GLN A 63 -14.95 24.83 -5.71
N ARG A 64 -16.13 24.93 -6.32
CA ARG A 64 -17.19 25.86 -5.90
C ARG A 64 -18.22 25.24 -4.94
N GLY A 65 -18.23 23.91 -4.78
CA GLY A 65 -19.20 23.23 -3.94
C GLY A 65 -18.77 23.16 -2.47
N LYS A 66 -19.71 23.33 -1.53
CA LYS A 66 -19.58 22.79 -0.15
C LYS A 66 -19.74 21.27 -0.16
N GLY A 67 -19.08 20.57 -1.08
CA GLY A 67 -19.23 19.14 -1.31
C GLY A 67 -18.40 18.32 -0.34
N GLY A 68 -18.98 17.26 0.23
CA GLY A 68 -18.21 16.24 0.95
C GLY A 68 -17.44 15.32 0.00
N ALA A 69 -16.51 14.52 0.53
CA ALA A 69 -15.62 13.64 -0.24
C ALA A 69 -16.35 12.73 -1.27
N ALA A 70 -17.57 12.28 -0.97
CA ALA A 70 -18.38 11.47 -1.89
C ALA A 70 -18.79 12.23 -3.17
N ARG A 71 -19.03 13.54 -3.07
CA ARG A 71 -19.33 14.39 -4.21
C ARG A 71 -18.11 14.56 -5.11
N ASP A 72 -16.96 14.80 -4.51
CA ASP A 72 -15.71 14.98 -5.25
C ASP A 72 -15.30 13.69 -5.94
N LEU A 73 -15.45 12.55 -5.28
CA LEU A 73 -15.23 11.26 -5.91
C LEU A 73 -16.17 11.03 -7.08
N HIS A 74 -17.45 11.39 -6.94
CA HIS A 74 -18.41 11.27 -8.05
C HIS A 74 -18.00 12.12 -9.26
N LEU A 75 -17.61 13.38 -9.03
CA LEU A 75 -17.15 14.29 -10.10
C LEU A 75 -15.83 13.83 -10.73
N LYS A 76 -14.88 13.29 -9.94
CA LYS A 76 -13.64 12.67 -10.43
C LYS A 76 -13.93 11.43 -11.27
N GLY A 77 -14.90 10.61 -10.87
CA GLY A 77 -15.33 9.44 -11.63
C GLY A 77 -15.90 9.85 -12.99
N VAL A 78 -16.77 10.86 -13.03
CA VAL A 78 -17.31 11.40 -14.30
C VAL A 78 -16.22 12.03 -15.18
N ASP A 79 -15.27 12.77 -14.61
CA ASP A 79 -14.09 13.27 -15.34
C ASP A 79 -13.30 12.11 -15.98
N THR A 80 -13.11 11.01 -15.25
CA THR A 80 -12.41 9.82 -15.73
C THR A 80 -13.18 9.11 -16.85
N ILE A 81 -14.50 8.99 -16.73
CA ILE A 81 -15.38 8.44 -17.78
C ILE A 81 -15.24 9.26 -19.06
N ALA A 82 -15.33 10.60 -18.98
CA ALA A 82 -15.23 11.48 -20.13
C ALA A 82 -13.87 11.41 -20.86
N ARG A 83 -12.77 11.22 -20.13
CA ARG A 83 -11.43 11.02 -20.73
C ARG A 83 -11.34 9.71 -21.49
N ASN A 84 -11.89 8.63 -20.93
CA ASN A 84 -11.87 7.33 -21.56
C ASN A 84 -12.79 7.27 -22.79
N LEU A 85 -13.95 7.94 -22.75
CA LEU A 85 -14.82 8.09 -23.94
C LEU A 85 -14.10 8.83 -25.08
N GLU A 86 -13.38 9.92 -24.79
CA GLU A 86 -12.55 10.61 -25.79
C GLU A 86 -11.44 9.70 -26.31
N THR A 87 -10.79 8.94 -25.43
CA THR A 87 -9.74 8.00 -25.82
C THR A 87 -10.27 6.93 -26.76
N THR A 88 -11.47 6.39 -26.52
CA THR A 88 -12.15 5.47 -27.45
C THR A 88 -12.40 6.13 -28.81
N ALA A 89 -12.87 7.38 -28.83
CA ALA A 89 -13.07 8.13 -30.08
C ALA A 89 -11.76 8.31 -30.87
N ARG A 90 -10.68 8.68 -30.17
CA ARG A 90 -9.34 8.84 -30.74
C ARG A 90 -8.79 7.52 -31.28
N LEU A 91 -8.99 6.41 -30.56
CA LEU A 91 -8.61 5.08 -31.01
C LEU A 91 -9.42 4.64 -32.24
N ALA A 92 -10.69 5.02 -32.35
CA ALA A 92 -11.51 4.73 -33.54
C ALA A 92 -10.94 5.41 -34.79
N ARG A 93 -10.57 6.69 -34.67
CA ARG A 93 -9.90 7.42 -35.75
C ARG A 93 -8.50 6.87 -36.06
N ARG A 94 -7.77 6.40 -35.05
CA ARG A 94 -6.46 5.78 -35.26
C ARG A 94 -6.58 4.43 -35.98
N ALA A 95 -7.58 3.63 -35.63
CA ALA A 95 -7.88 2.36 -36.29
C ALA A 95 -8.16 2.59 -37.78
N VAL A 96 -9.02 3.57 -38.13
CA VAL A 96 -9.33 3.83 -39.54
C VAL A 96 -8.13 4.38 -40.32
N ARG A 97 -7.28 5.21 -39.71
CA ARG A 97 -6.05 5.70 -40.37
C ARG A 97 -5.11 4.57 -40.72
N HIS A 98 -4.83 3.67 -39.77
CA HIS A 98 -4.01 2.51 -40.04
C HIS A 98 -4.66 1.55 -41.05
N ALA A 99 -5.99 1.47 -41.08
CA ALA A 99 -6.68 0.66 -42.08
C ALA A 99 -6.59 1.25 -43.51
N GLU A 100 -6.65 2.58 -43.66
CA GLU A 100 -6.48 3.27 -44.95
C GLU A 100 -5.07 3.14 -45.53
N ASP A 101 -4.06 2.99 -44.67
CA ASP A 101 -2.68 2.77 -45.09
C ASP A 101 -2.43 1.33 -45.61
N VAL A 102 -3.44 0.44 -45.57
CA VAL A 102 -3.35 -0.91 -46.13
C VAL A 102 -3.72 -0.87 -47.62
N GLU A 103 -2.74 -0.99 -48.52
CA GLU A 103 -2.98 -0.96 -49.96
C GLU A 103 -3.78 -2.18 -50.43
N ARG A 104 -3.50 -3.35 -49.84
CA ARG A 104 -4.16 -4.61 -50.18
C ARG A 104 -5.28 -4.90 -49.20
N ASN A 105 -6.48 -4.40 -49.50
CA ASN A 105 -7.68 -4.55 -48.65
C ASN A 105 -7.97 -5.97 -48.14
N LYS A 106 -7.60 -7.01 -48.90
CA LYS A 106 -7.74 -8.41 -48.46
C LYS A 106 -6.89 -8.75 -47.22
N LEU A 107 -5.72 -8.12 -47.07
CA LEU A 107 -4.83 -8.31 -45.92
C LEU A 107 -5.36 -7.65 -44.65
N LEU A 108 -6.15 -6.57 -44.78
CA LEU A 108 -6.81 -5.91 -43.66
C LEU A 108 -7.80 -6.84 -42.95
N ARG A 109 -8.51 -7.70 -43.68
CA ARG A 109 -9.56 -8.59 -43.14
C ARG A 109 -10.66 -7.80 -42.42
N ALA A 110 -11.23 -6.81 -43.11
CA ALA A 110 -12.16 -5.82 -42.56
C ALA A 110 -13.35 -6.45 -41.79
N ASP A 111 -13.91 -7.56 -42.28
CA ASP A 111 -15.01 -8.28 -41.63
C ASP A 111 -14.71 -8.73 -40.20
N ALA A 112 -13.43 -9.01 -39.88
CA ALA A 112 -13.02 -9.46 -38.55
C ALA A 112 -13.27 -8.40 -37.46
N TYR A 113 -13.35 -7.12 -37.84
CA TYR A 113 -13.53 -5.99 -36.91
C TYR A 113 -15.00 -5.66 -36.62
N LEU A 114 -15.95 -6.15 -37.43
CA LEU A 114 -17.37 -5.83 -37.28
C LEU A 114 -17.90 -6.18 -35.88
N THR A 115 -17.55 -7.37 -35.38
CA THR A 115 -18.01 -7.85 -34.07
C THR A 115 -17.32 -7.10 -32.91
N PRO A 116 -15.98 -6.94 -32.88
CA PRO A 116 -15.30 -6.09 -31.89
C PRO A 116 -15.80 -4.65 -31.83
N VAL A 117 -15.99 -3.98 -32.98
CA VAL A 117 -16.46 -2.59 -33.01
C VAL A 117 -17.91 -2.49 -32.52
N LYS A 118 -18.76 -3.44 -32.92
CA LYS A 118 -20.13 -3.53 -32.39
C LYS A 118 -20.13 -3.73 -30.87
N LEU A 119 -19.29 -4.63 -30.35
CA LEU A 119 -19.15 -4.86 -28.92
C LEU A 119 -18.76 -3.58 -28.17
N VAL A 120 -17.76 -2.83 -28.67
CA VAL A 120 -17.36 -1.56 -28.06
C VAL A 120 -18.53 -0.57 -28.04
N ARG A 121 -19.25 -0.44 -29.16
CA ARG A 121 -20.41 0.45 -29.27
C ARG A 121 -21.53 0.07 -28.30
N ASP A 122 -21.92 -1.20 -28.28
CA ASP A 122 -22.97 -1.73 -27.39
C ASP A 122 -22.58 -1.52 -25.91
N THR A 123 -21.30 -1.66 -25.57
CA THR A 123 -20.80 -1.39 -24.21
C THR A 123 -20.84 0.09 -23.84
N VAL A 124 -20.46 0.99 -24.76
CA VAL A 124 -20.56 2.46 -24.54
C VAL A 124 -22.01 2.88 -24.29
N ALA A 125 -22.97 2.28 -25.00
CA ALA A 125 -24.39 2.60 -24.86
C ALA A 125 -24.95 2.31 -23.44
N ARG A 126 -24.30 1.43 -22.67
CA ARG A 126 -24.69 1.06 -21.29
C ARG A 126 -24.16 2.03 -20.22
N VAL A 127 -23.21 2.91 -20.57
CA VAL A 127 -22.56 3.82 -19.61
C VAL A 127 -23.56 4.75 -18.89
N PRO A 128 -24.57 5.35 -19.56
CA PRO A 128 -25.58 6.18 -18.88
C PRO A 128 -26.37 5.42 -17.81
N ASP A 129 -26.79 4.20 -18.12
CA ASP A 129 -27.57 3.37 -17.20
C ASP A 129 -26.72 2.92 -16.02
N ALA A 130 -25.46 2.55 -16.25
CA ALA A 130 -24.53 2.19 -15.18
C ALA A 130 -24.25 3.37 -14.24
N LEU A 131 -24.14 4.58 -14.78
CA LEU A 131 -23.93 5.80 -14.00
C LEU A 131 -25.15 6.15 -13.13
N ARG A 132 -26.37 5.87 -13.62
CA ARG A 132 -27.63 6.13 -12.90
C ARG A 132 -27.97 5.06 -11.85
N SER A 133 -27.88 3.78 -12.25
CA SER A 133 -28.32 2.63 -11.45
C SER A 133 -27.43 2.33 -10.25
N ARG A 134 -26.15 2.76 -10.30
CA ARG A 134 -25.11 2.37 -9.33
C ARG A 134 -24.91 0.86 -9.21
N ASP A 135 -25.27 0.13 -10.25
CA ASP A 135 -25.09 -1.32 -10.32
C ASP A 135 -23.60 -1.65 -10.58
N SER A 136 -22.97 -2.31 -9.60
CA SER A 136 -21.58 -2.72 -9.69
C SER A 136 -21.35 -3.88 -10.66
N HIS A 137 -22.35 -4.74 -10.91
CA HIS A 137 -22.29 -5.76 -11.96
C HIS A 137 -22.31 -5.12 -13.34
N MET A 138 -23.15 -4.11 -13.54
CA MET A 138 -23.19 -3.37 -14.80
C MET A 138 -21.88 -2.62 -15.05
N ALA A 139 -21.34 -1.96 -14.03
CA ALA A 139 -20.02 -1.31 -14.08
C ALA A 139 -18.91 -2.33 -14.40
N ALA A 140 -18.97 -3.52 -13.80
CA ALA A 140 -17.98 -4.56 -14.07
C ALA A 140 -18.08 -5.10 -15.50
N GLY A 141 -19.29 -5.29 -16.01
CA GLY A 141 -19.54 -5.73 -17.38
C GLY A 141 -19.14 -4.69 -18.43
N ILE A 142 -19.09 -3.39 -18.09
CA ILE A 142 -18.55 -2.35 -18.99
C ILE A 142 -17.04 -2.50 -19.17
N GLY A 143 -16.32 -2.87 -18.11
CA GLY A 143 -14.86 -3.00 -18.16
C GLY A 143 -14.34 -4.39 -18.54
N ASP A 144 -15.23 -5.32 -18.91
CA ASP A 144 -14.83 -6.65 -19.37
C ASP A 144 -14.23 -6.59 -20.78
N THR A 145 -12.94 -6.94 -20.89
CA THR A 145 -12.18 -6.92 -22.14
C THR A 145 -11.97 -8.29 -22.75
N ALA A 146 -12.42 -9.38 -22.12
CA ALA A 146 -11.99 -10.74 -22.48
C ALA A 146 -12.24 -11.08 -23.96
N ARG A 147 -13.36 -10.61 -24.52
CA ARG A 147 -13.70 -10.81 -25.94
C ARG A 147 -12.82 -10.01 -26.89
N LEU A 148 -12.39 -8.80 -26.50
CA LEU A 148 -11.47 -7.97 -27.28
C LEU A 148 -10.04 -8.50 -27.20
N ASP A 149 -9.64 -9.05 -26.06
CA ASP A 149 -8.34 -9.69 -25.84
C ASP A 149 -8.22 -10.94 -26.73
N ALA A 150 -9.23 -11.82 -26.70
CA ALA A 150 -9.30 -13.00 -27.56
C ALA A 150 -9.31 -12.65 -29.06
N PHE A 151 -9.98 -11.55 -29.45
CA PHE A 151 -9.93 -11.04 -30.82
C PHE A 151 -8.51 -10.63 -31.20
N TYR A 152 -7.85 -9.83 -30.36
CA TYR A 152 -6.51 -9.32 -30.62
C TYR A 152 -5.48 -10.45 -30.73
N ASP A 153 -5.49 -11.41 -29.80
CA ASP A 153 -4.57 -12.54 -29.81
C ASP A 153 -4.67 -13.35 -31.12
N ARG A 154 -5.90 -13.57 -31.59
CA ARG A 154 -6.15 -14.24 -32.87
C ARG A 154 -5.60 -13.44 -34.05
N MET A 155 -5.85 -12.14 -34.10
CA MET A 155 -5.36 -11.28 -35.20
C MET A 155 -3.83 -11.16 -35.16
N PHE A 156 -3.25 -10.99 -33.98
CA PHE A 156 -1.80 -10.92 -33.76
C PHE A 156 -1.10 -12.16 -34.30
N ARG A 157 -1.56 -13.36 -33.93
CA ARG A 157 -1.00 -14.62 -34.45
C ARG A 157 -1.14 -14.75 -35.96
N THR A 158 -2.29 -14.33 -36.50
CA THR A 158 -2.56 -14.39 -37.95
C THR A 158 -1.60 -13.48 -38.71
N TYR A 159 -1.55 -12.20 -38.37
CA TYR A 159 -0.70 -11.24 -39.08
C TYR A 159 0.79 -11.53 -38.92
N THR A 160 1.24 -11.91 -37.72
CA THR A 160 2.66 -12.23 -37.49
C THR A 160 3.11 -13.49 -38.21
N ARG A 161 2.24 -14.49 -38.39
CA ARG A 161 2.52 -15.64 -39.27
C ARG A 161 2.66 -15.18 -40.71
N ASP A 162 1.68 -14.44 -41.23
CA ASP A 162 1.68 -14.00 -42.63
C ASP A 162 2.87 -13.07 -42.95
N MET A 163 3.35 -12.28 -41.98
CA MET A 163 4.56 -11.46 -42.12
C MET A 163 5.83 -12.30 -42.32
N ARG A 164 5.87 -13.52 -41.77
CA ARG A 164 7.00 -14.44 -41.96
C ARG A 164 6.95 -15.12 -43.33
N GLU A 165 5.75 -15.26 -43.89
CA GLU A 165 5.49 -16.03 -45.12
C GLU A 165 5.41 -15.16 -46.38
N THR A 166 5.17 -13.85 -46.23
CA THR A 166 4.93 -12.93 -47.36
C THR A 166 5.86 -11.71 -47.35
N ARG A 167 5.97 -11.01 -48.49
CA ARG A 167 6.71 -9.74 -48.60
C ARG A 167 5.84 -8.50 -48.33
N HIS A 168 4.58 -8.67 -47.91
CA HIS A 168 3.63 -7.56 -47.66
C HIS A 168 3.66 -7.11 -46.20
N THR A 169 4.85 -6.95 -45.64
CA THR A 169 5.05 -6.67 -44.22
C THR A 169 4.48 -5.31 -43.80
N GLU A 170 4.47 -4.33 -44.70
CA GLU A 170 3.91 -3.00 -44.45
C GLU A 170 2.38 -3.04 -44.26
N ASP A 171 1.64 -3.57 -45.26
CA ASP A 171 0.20 -3.81 -45.17
C ASP A 171 -0.19 -4.58 -43.90
N LEU A 172 0.54 -5.66 -43.60
CA LEU A 172 0.30 -6.48 -42.41
C LEU A 172 0.61 -5.72 -41.10
N SER A 173 1.57 -4.80 -41.12
CA SER A 173 1.90 -3.96 -39.95
C SER A 173 0.79 -2.95 -39.69
N HIS A 174 0.31 -2.30 -40.75
CA HIS A 174 -0.85 -1.42 -40.69
C HIS A 174 -2.11 -2.16 -40.21
N ALA A 175 -2.39 -3.37 -40.74
CA ALA A 175 -3.48 -4.21 -40.27
C ALA A 175 -3.33 -4.60 -38.78
N LEU A 176 -2.11 -4.90 -38.31
CA LEU A 176 -1.83 -5.20 -36.91
C LEU A 176 -2.03 -3.97 -36.01
N LEU A 177 -1.63 -2.77 -36.46
CA LEU A 177 -1.86 -1.52 -35.75
C LEU A 177 -3.35 -1.17 -35.67
N THR A 178 -4.14 -1.50 -36.70
CA THR A 178 -5.61 -1.41 -36.66
C THR A 178 -6.20 -2.33 -35.59
N ALA A 179 -5.77 -3.60 -35.52
CA ALA A 179 -6.18 -4.53 -34.47
C ALA A 179 -5.78 -4.07 -33.07
N SER A 180 -4.57 -3.51 -32.92
CA SER A 180 -4.12 -2.93 -31.66
C SER A 180 -4.98 -1.75 -31.24
N ALA A 181 -5.34 -0.85 -32.16
CA ALA A 181 -6.18 0.31 -31.86
C ALA A 181 -7.58 -0.10 -31.35
N VAL A 182 -8.20 -1.11 -31.98
CA VAL A 182 -9.50 -1.65 -31.54
C VAL A 182 -9.37 -2.37 -30.19
N HIS A 183 -8.32 -3.16 -29.98
CA HIS A 183 -8.04 -3.80 -28.69
C HIS A 183 -7.92 -2.79 -27.55
N ARG A 184 -7.19 -1.70 -27.77
CA ARG A 184 -6.99 -0.63 -26.79
C ARG A 184 -8.26 0.16 -26.45
N MET A 185 -9.32 0.07 -27.26
CA MET A 185 -10.63 0.58 -26.85
C MET A 185 -11.14 -0.18 -25.63
N GLY A 186 -10.83 -1.47 -25.51
CA GLY A 186 -11.12 -2.29 -24.33
C GLY A 186 -10.44 -1.76 -23.06
N GLU A 187 -9.19 -1.30 -23.15
CA GLU A 187 -8.49 -0.65 -22.02
C GLU A 187 -9.22 0.62 -21.56
N ALA A 188 -9.71 1.43 -22.51
CA ALA A 188 -10.50 2.62 -22.19
C ALA A 188 -11.85 2.25 -21.54
N LEU A 189 -12.54 1.23 -22.05
CA LEU A 189 -13.77 0.69 -21.44
C LEU A 189 -13.52 0.17 -20.02
N ARG A 190 -12.39 -0.49 -19.77
CA ARG A 190 -11.95 -0.88 -18.43
C ARG A 190 -11.81 0.34 -17.52
N GLY A 191 -11.16 1.40 -17.99
CA GLY A 191 -11.07 2.66 -17.24
C GLY A 191 -12.43 3.28 -16.89
N ILE A 192 -13.44 3.17 -17.76
CA ILE A 192 -14.83 3.57 -17.48
C ILE A 192 -15.44 2.68 -16.39
N GLY A 193 -15.28 1.36 -16.51
CA GLY A 193 -15.78 0.41 -15.51
C GLY A 193 -15.21 0.64 -14.11
N GLU A 194 -13.91 0.91 -13.99
CA GLU A 194 -13.26 1.22 -12.70
C GLU A 194 -13.76 2.54 -12.11
N ALA A 195 -13.97 3.56 -12.94
CA ALA A 195 -14.54 4.83 -12.50
C ALA A 195 -15.97 4.67 -11.98
N LEU A 196 -16.80 3.86 -12.66
CA LEU A 196 -18.15 3.53 -12.23
C LEU A 196 -18.15 2.71 -10.92
N LEU A 197 -17.30 1.70 -10.82
CA LEU A 197 -17.12 0.94 -9.58
C LEU A 197 -16.68 1.84 -8.43
N SER A 198 -15.75 2.77 -8.69
CA SER A 198 -15.28 3.72 -7.69
C SER A 198 -16.39 4.66 -7.22
N ILE A 199 -17.25 5.12 -8.13
CA ILE A 199 -18.46 5.91 -7.81
C ILE A 199 -19.42 5.10 -6.94
N ASN A 200 -19.66 3.83 -7.26
CA ASN A 200 -20.62 2.98 -6.55
C ASN A 200 -20.13 2.62 -5.15
N ILE A 201 -18.85 2.27 -5.03
CA ILE A 201 -18.23 1.83 -3.76
C ILE A 201 -17.92 3.03 -2.85
N GLY A 202 -17.74 4.23 -3.40
CA GLY A 202 -17.41 5.42 -2.62
C GLY A 202 -15.92 5.57 -2.29
N GLN A 203 -15.04 4.82 -2.96
CA GLN A 203 -13.59 5.04 -2.97
C GLN A 203 -12.98 4.63 -4.31
N THR A 204 -11.73 5.03 -4.59
CA THR A 204 -11.00 4.59 -5.78
C THR A 204 -10.68 3.09 -5.71
N VAL A 205 -11.15 2.33 -6.70
CA VAL A 205 -10.98 0.87 -6.77
C VAL A 205 -10.60 0.44 -8.19
N GLN A 206 -9.64 -0.48 -8.29
CA GLN A 206 -9.26 -1.16 -9.54
C GLN A 206 -10.02 -2.48 -9.70
N PHE A 207 -10.17 -2.95 -10.94
CA PHE A 207 -10.91 -4.18 -11.25
C PHE A 207 -10.39 -5.42 -10.52
N GLU A 208 -9.07 -5.63 -10.52
CA GLU A 208 -8.45 -6.77 -9.85
C GLU A 208 -8.80 -6.79 -8.35
N ARG A 209 -8.79 -5.62 -7.73
CA ARG A 209 -9.13 -5.44 -6.32
C ARG A 209 -10.60 -5.71 -6.04
N TYR A 210 -11.50 -5.19 -6.89
CA TYR A 210 -12.94 -5.43 -6.76
C TYR A 210 -13.29 -6.92 -6.83
N PHE A 211 -12.80 -7.62 -7.85
CA PHE A 211 -13.10 -9.04 -8.01
C PHE A 211 -12.42 -9.91 -6.94
N THR A 212 -11.21 -9.53 -6.51
CA THR A 212 -10.54 -10.23 -5.41
C THR A 212 -11.33 -10.06 -4.11
N LEU A 213 -11.79 -8.85 -3.82
CA LEU A 213 -12.69 -8.58 -2.70
C LEU A 213 -13.97 -9.41 -2.81
N ARG A 214 -14.65 -9.41 -3.96
CA ARG A 214 -15.85 -10.24 -4.15
C ARG A 214 -15.59 -11.72 -3.93
N SER A 215 -14.50 -12.26 -4.46
CA SER A 215 -14.13 -13.68 -4.24
C SER A 215 -13.84 -13.99 -2.77
N VAL A 216 -13.25 -13.04 -2.05
CA VAL A 216 -12.97 -13.15 -0.60
C VAL A 216 -14.26 -13.10 0.21
N LEU A 217 -15.27 -12.35 -0.25
CA LEU A 217 -16.53 -12.11 0.44
C LEU A 217 -17.65 -13.08 0.06
N SER A 218 -17.64 -13.67 -1.15
CA SER A 218 -18.63 -14.66 -1.60
C SER A 218 -18.61 -15.95 -0.77
N GLY A 219 -17.53 -16.20 -0.03
CA GLY A 219 -17.47 -17.26 0.98
C GLY A 219 -18.13 -16.90 2.31
N MET A 220 -18.62 -15.67 2.51
CA MET A 220 -19.09 -15.14 3.80
C MET A 220 -20.43 -14.37 3.73
N ALA A 221 -20.82 -13.85 2.57
CA ALA A 221 -22.06 -13.10 2.34
C ALA A 221 -22.84 -13.67 1.15
N GLU A 222 -24.16 -13.46 1.11
CA GLU A 222 -24.97 -13.76 -0.08
C GLU A 222 -24.46 -12.95 -1.29
N ASP A 223 -24.59 -13.52 -2.49
CA ASP A 223 -23.99 -12.99 -3.74
C ASP A 223 -24.42 -11.56 -4.11
N ASP A 224 -25.38 -10.96 -3.40
CA ASP A 224 -25.96 -9.64 -3.66
C ASP A 224 -25.84 -8.66 -2.48
N ALA A 225 -24.96 -8.93 -1.50
CA ALA A 225 -24.77 -8.05 -0.36
C ALA A 225 -24.12 -6.71 -0.77
N ASP A 226 -24.71 -5.59 -0.33
CA ASP A 226 -24.14 -4.24 -0.50
C ASP A 226 -22.80 -4.11 0.25
N ILE A 227 -21.69 -4.24 -0.49
CA ILE A 227 -20.34 -4.10 0.06
C ILE A 227 -20.01 -2.62 0.20
N THR A 228 -20.06 -2.11 1.44
CA THR A 228 -19.51 -0.78 1.74
C THR A 228 -18.06 -0.90 2.19
N LEU A 229 -17.15 -0.34 1.39
CA LEU A 229 -15.75 -0.22 1.78
C LEU A 229 -15.50 1.19 2.31
N LYS A 230 -14.82 1.28 3.47
CA LYS A 230 -14.26 2.53 3.99
C LYS A 230 -12.74 2.47 3.90
N PRO A 231 -12.06 3.38 3.19
CA PRO A 231 -10.60 3.39 3.18
C PRO A 231 -10.11 3.66 4.62
N LEU A 232 -9.18 2.82 5.09
CA LEU A 232 -8.52 2.98 6.40
C LEU A 232 -7.12 3.57 6.23
N ALA A 233 -6.36 3.07 5.25
CA ALA A 233 -5.04 3.57 4.93
C ALA A 233 -4.59 3.13 3.53
N GLU A 234 -3.71 3.93 2.91
CA GLU A 234 -2.95 3.52 1.73
C GLU A 234 -1.48 3.36 2.14
N THR A 235 -0.88 2.22 1.80
CA THR A 235 0.54 2.01 2.09
C THR A 235 1.40 2.59 0.97
N ARG A 236 2.58 3.13 1.30
CA ARG A 236 3.58 3.57 0.32
C ARG A 236 4.06 2.47 -0.64
N SER A 237 3.77 1.21 -0.31
CA SER A 237 4.05 0.04 -1.16
C SER A 237 2.93 -0.31 -2.15
N GLY A 238 1.86 0.49 -2.24
CA GLY A 238 0.73 0.25 -3.13
C GLY A 238 -0.31 -0.76 -2.62
N SER A 239 -0.14 -1.32 -1.42
CA SER A 239 -1.20 -2.08 -0.74
C SER A 239 -2.22 -1.13 -0.15
N ALA A 240 -3.50 -1.40 -0.34
CA ALA A 240 -4.58 -0.60 0.21
C ALA A 240 -5.29 -1.37 1.33
N ILE A 241 -5.64 -0.65 2.40
CA ILE A 241 -6.29 -1.20 3.58
C ILE A 241 -7.67 -0.56 3.68
N SER A 242 -8.71 -1.39 3.60
CA SER A 242 -10.10 -0.92 3.66
C SER A 242 -10.86 -1.66 4.75
N GLY A 243 -11.64 -0.92 5.54
CA GLY A 243 -12.64 -1.47 6.42
C GLY A 243 -13.82 -1.96 5.58
N VAL A 244 -14.25 -3.18 5.83
CA VAL A 244 -15.42 -3.81 5.24
C VAL A 244 -16.45 -3.94 6.34
N ARG A 245 -17.63 -3.38 6.14
CA ARG A 245 -18.78 -3.66 7.00
C ARG A 245 -19.73 -4.58 6.25
N MET A 246 -19.94 -5.78 6.77
CA MET A 246 -20.91 -6.73 6.21
C MET A 246 -22.14 -6.82 7.11
N ALA A 247 -23.34 -6.86 6.53
CA ALA A 247 -24.52 -7.32 7.24
C ALA A 247 -24.43 -8.85 7.36
N GLY A 248 -24.12 -9.36 8.56
CA GLY A 248 -24.03 -10.79 8.79
C GLY A 248 -25.42 -11.43 8.94
N GLY A 249 -25.56 -12.66 8.45
CA GLY A 249 -26.71 -13.51 8.80
C GLY A 249 -26.77 -13.74 10.31
N LYS A 250 -27.94 -13.45 10.92
CA LYS A 250 -28.18 -13.29 12.37
C LYS A 250 -27.65 -12.00 13.02
N GLY A 251 -27.95 -10.85 12.40
CA GLY A 251 -28.05 -9.56 13.10
C GLY A 251 -26.76 -8.91 13.61
N GLY A 252 -25.59 -9.48 13.30
CA GLY A 252 -24.29 -8.88 13.61
C GLY A 252 -23.69 -8.22 12.38
N THR A 253 -23.26 -6.97 12.50
CA THR A 253 -22.35 -6.39 11.50
C THR A 253 -20.95 -6.95 11.74
N VAL A 254 -20.33 -7.55 10.73
CA VAL A 254 -18.92 -7.96 10.81
C VAL A 254 -18.09 -6.81 10.28
N ASP A 255 -17.41 -6.09 11.18
CA ASP A 255 -16.38 -5.13 10.82
C ASP A 255 -15.06 -5.91 10.60
N ALA A 256 -14.55 -5.86 9.37
CA ALA A 256 -13.34 -6.56 8.96
C ALA A 256 -12.39 -5.60 8.24
N VAL A 257 -11.10 -5.96 8.18
CA VAL A 257 -10.07 -5.21 7.46
C VAL A 257 -9.61 -6.04 6.27
N PHE A 258 -9.83 -5.51 5.07
CA PHE A 258 -9.35 -6.06 3.82
C PHE A 258 -7.96 -5.49 3.51
N LYS A 259 -6.98 -6.38 3.33
CA LYS A 259 -5.62 -6.04 2.89
C LYS A 259 -5.31 -6.78 1.60
N ASP A 260 -4.84 -6.07 0.58
CA ASP A 260 -4.39 -6.65 -0.69
C ASP A 260 -2.98 -6.19 -1.11
N GLY A 261 -2.33 -7.00 -1.95
CA GLY A 261 -1.03 -6.66 -2.53
C GLY A 261 -0.25 -7.87 -3.02
N ALA A 262 1.06 -7.69 -3.19
CA ALA A 262 1.96 -8.72 -3.70
C ALA A 262 1.86 -10.02 -2.87
N ARG A 263 1.68 -11.14 -3.56
CA ARG A 263 1.42 -12.47 -2.97
C ARG A 263 2.42 -12.86 -1.89
N LYS A 264 3.71 -12.58 -2.09
CA LYS A 264 4.76 -12.89 -1.12
C LYS A 264 4.55 -12.16 0.21
N LYS A 265 4.22 -10.86 0.14
CA LYS A 265 4.01 -9.99 1.31
C LYS A 265 2.77 -10.40 2.10
N VAL A 266 1.65 -10.60 1.41
CA VAL A 266 0.38 -11.01 2.07
C VAL A 266 0.51 -12.42 2.66
N LYS A 267 1.27 -13.32 2.03
CA LYS A 267 1.58 -14.64 2.62
C LYS A 267 2.39 -14.50 3.91
N GLN A 268 3.39 -13.61 3.96
CA GLN A 268 4.18 -13.38 5.17
C GLN A 268 3.30 -12.84 6.32
N GLU A 269 2.43 -11.87 6.03
CA GLU A 269 1.43 -11.36 6.99
C GLU A 269 0.55 -12.49 7.53
N ARG A 270 -0.01 -13.33 6.64
CA ARG A 270 -0.83 -14.48 7.03
C ARG A 270 -0.07 -15.44 7.97
N VAL A 271 1.19 -15.73 7.67
CA VAL A 271 2.03 -16.61 8.50
C VAL A 271 2.29 -15.98 9.87
N GLY A 272 2.60 -14.68 9.91
CA GLY A 272 2.79 -13.94 11.16
C GLY A 272 1.55 -14.01 12.05
N VAL A 273 0.37 -13.67 11.49
CA VAL A 273 -0.91 -13.72 12.21
C VAL A 273 -1.26 -15.12 12.69
N LYS A 274 -1.05 -16.16 11.86
CA LYS A 274 -1.28 -17.56 12.27
C LYS A 274 -0.35 -17.98 13.41
N SER A 275 0.93 -17.62 13.32
CA SER A 275 1.92 -17.97 14.33
C SER A 275 1.56 -17.35 15.67
N TRP A 276 1.19 -16.06 15.69
CA TRP A 276 0.74 -15.41 16.92
C TRP A 276 -0.55 -15.97 17.48
N ASN A 277 -1.54 -16.31 16.66
CA ASN A 277 -2.75 -16.97 17.14
C ASN A 277 -2.47 -18.35 17.74
N SER A 278 -1.39 -19.03 17.33
CA SER A 278 -0.92 -20.27 17.96
C SER A 278 -0.15 -20.02 19.26
N VAL A 279 0.68 -18.97 19.30
CA VAL A 279 1.56 -18.65 20.43
C VAL A 279 0.79 -17.99 21.59
N TYR A 280 -0.06 -17.02 21.26
CA TYR A 280 -0.86 -16.26 22.21
C TYR A 280 -2.23 -15.92 21.60
N PRO A 281 -3.22 -16.82 21.71
CA PRO A 281 -4.55 -16.61 21.16
C PRO A 281 -5.18 -15.29 21.62
N GLY A 282 -5.73 -14.52 20.68
CA GLY A 282 -6.40 -13.25 20.97
C GLY A 282 -5.46 -12.03 21.02
N LEU A 283 -4.16 -12.18 20.80
CA LEU A 283 -3.26 -11.02 20.65
C LEU A 283 -3.26 -10.47 19.21
N ALA A 284 -3.24 -11.36 18.23
CA ALA A 284 -3.31 -11.04 16.81
C ALA A 284 -4.78 -11.03 16.33
N PRO A 285 -5.10 -10.33 15.23
CA PRO A 285 -6.43 -10.43 14.62
C PRO A 285 -6.69 -11.84 14.09
N LYS A 286 -7.95 -12.26 14.04
CA LYS A 286 -8.32 -13.50 13.34
C LYS A 286 -8.24 -13.31 11.84
N ILE A 287 -7.79 -14.35 11.13
CA ILE A 287 -7.89 -14.41 9.67
C ILE A 287 -9.26 -14.96 9.33
N LEU A 288 -10.05 -14.17 8.60
CA LEU A 288 -11.40 -14.54 8.17
C LEU A 288 -11.33 -15.28 6.83
N SER A 289 -10.59 -14.76 5.86
CA SER A 289 -10.41 -15.39 4.55
C SER A 289 -9.10 -14.95 3.89
N TYR A 290 -8.64 -15.74 2.92
CA TYR A 290 -7.40 -15.49 2.19
C TYR A 290 -7.51 -16.04 0.76
N GLU A 291 -7.33 -15.18 -0.23
CA GLU A 291 -7.43 -15.53 -1.64
C GLU A 291 -6.15 -15.18 -2.41
N LYS A 292 -5.89 -15.94 -3.48
CA LYS A 292 -4.75 -15.75 -4.37
C LYS A 292 -5.23 -15.57 -5.80
N ARG A 293 -4.71 -14.56 -6.49
CA ARG A 293 -4.98 -14.34 -7.91
C ARG A 293 -3.71 -13.86 -8.61
N GLY A 294 -3.12 -14.73 -9.45
CA GLY A 294 -1.84 -14.46 -10.11
C GLY A 294 -0.72 -14.16 -9.11
N ASP A 295 -0.06 -13.01 -9.30
CA ASP A 295 1.02 -12.51 -8.44
C ASP A 295 0.54 -11.66 -7.25
N SER A 296 -0.79 -11.51 -7.12
CA SER A 296 -1.45 -10.80 -6.04
C SER A 296 -2.16 -11.75 -5.08
N ALA A 297 -2.34 -11.32 -3.84
CA ALA A 297 -3.17 -12.01 -2.86
C ALA A 297 -3.93 -11.00 -2.01
N ALA A 298 -5.02 -11.45 -1.42
CA ALA A 298 -5.80 -10.67 -0.47
C ALA A 298 -6.03 -11.45 0.81
N LEU A 299 -6.15 -10.70 1.90
CA LEU A 299 -6.35 -11.18 3.25
C LEU A 299 -7.45 -10.36 3.90
N LEU A 300 -8.48 -11.03 4.39
CA LEU A 300 -9.48 -10.43 5.26
C LEU A 300 -9.17 -10.83 6.70
N ILE A 301 -8.99 -9.82 7.56
CA ILE A 301 -8.74 -10.01 8.98
C ILE A 301 -9.82 -9.32 9.81
N GLU A 302 -10.00 -9.78 11.05
CA GLU A 302 -10.85 -9.14 12.05
C GLU A 302 -10.47 -7.67 12.25
N HIS A 303 -11.46 -6.78 12.34
CA HIS A 303 -11.23 -5.42 12.80
C HIS A 303 -10.92 -5.42 14.30
N LEU A 304 -9.81 -4.79 14.67
CA LEU A 304 -9.41 -4.67 16.07
C LEU A 304 -9.95 -3.35 16.65
N ASN A 305 -10.74 -3.46 17.70
CA ASN A 305 -11.19 -2.29 18.46
C ASN A 305 -10.05 -1.72 19.32
N GLY A 306 -10.17 -0.45 19.68
CA GLY A 306 -9.23 0.26 20.53
C GLY A 306 -8.46 1.35 19.80
N GLU A 307 -7.52 1.96 20.52
CA GLU A 307 -6.67 3.05 20.03
C GLU A 307 -5.23 2.59 19.94
N THR A 308 -4.47 3.15 19.00
CA THR A 308 -3.04 2.84 18.93
C THR A 308 -2.33 3.39 20.18
N PHE A 309 -1.26 2.74 20.60
CA PHE A 309 -0.49 3.21 21.74
C PHE A 309 0.15 4.57 21.44
N GLU A 310 0.45 4.86 20.17
CA GLU A 310 0.85 6.19 19.70
C GLU A 310 -0.22 7.25 20.01
N ASP A 311 -1.47 7.03 19.62
CA ASP A 311 -2.58 7.96 19.87
C ASP A 311 -2.78 8.19 21.38
N ILE A 312 -2.73 7.12 22.18
CA ILE A 312 -2.87 7.21 23.65
C ILE A 312 -1.71 8.01 24.25
N VAL A 313 -0.47 7.82 23.77
CA VAL A 313 0.69 8.59 24.24
C VAL A 313 0.55 10.07 23.90
N LEU A 314 0.04 10.40 22.70
CA LEU A 314 -0.07 11.77 22.20
C LEU A 314 -1.29 12.54 22.71
N GLY A 315 -2.43 11.88 22.87
CA GLY A 315 -3.72 12.54 23.15
C GLY A 315 -4.50 11.99 24.33
N GLY A 316 -4.16 10.80 24.84
CA GLY A 316 -4.88 10.17 25.95
C GLY A 316 -4.60 10.82 27.31
N THR A 317 -5.49 10.62 28.28
CA THR A 317 -5.28 11.05 29.67
C THR A 317 -4.16 10.24 30.35
N ASP A 318 -3.62 10.73 31.48
CA ASP A 318 -2.63 9.99 32.27
C ASP A 318 -3.17 8.66 32.80
N SER A 319 -4.47 8.59 33.09
CA SER A 319 -5.15 7.37 33.55
C SER A 319 -5.20 6.33 32.43
N GLU A 320 -5.59 6.74 31.21
CA GLU A 320 -5.65 5.86 30.04
C GLU A 320 -4.27 5.34 29.67
N LEU A 321 -3.25 6.21 29.62
CA LEU A 321 -1.88 5.78 29.40
C LEU A 321 -1.38 4.83 30.49
N GLY A 322 -1.68 5.12 31.75
CA GLY A 322 -1.33 4.24 32.87
C GLY A 322 -1.96 2.85 32.73
N ALA A 323 -3.23 2.77 32.32
CA ALA A 323 -3.94 1.52 32.07
C ALA A 323 -3.36 0.77 30.87
N ALA A 324 -3.15 1.45 29.74
CA ALA A 324 -2.57 0.88 28.53
C ALA A 324 -1.16 0.35 28.78
N GLN A 325 -0.30 1.13 29.45
CA GLN A 325 1.07 0.73 29.79
C GLN A 325 1.10 -0.46 30.75
N LYS A 326 0.18 -0.50 31.74
CA LYS A 326 0.06 -1.64 32.65
C LYS A 326 -0.36 -2.90 31.89
N ALA A 327 -1.32 -2.80 30.97
CA ALA A 327 -1.75 -3.90 30.13
C ALA A 327 -0.61 -4.38 29.22
N LEU A 328 0.09 -3.47 28.54
CA LEU A 328 1.26 -3.75 27.69
C LEU A 328 2.34 -4.50 28.45
N HIS A 329 2.76 -3.98 29.60
CA HIS A 329 3.79 -4.61 30.42
C HIS A 329 3.37 -5.99 30.92
N LYS A 330 2.09 -6.18 31.27
CA LYS A 330 1.58 -7.49 31.69
C LYS A 330 1.62 -8.49 30.53
N THR A 331 1.11 -8.08 29.36
CA THR A 331 1.07 -8.91 28.16
C THR A 331 2.47 -9.32 27.70
N LEU A 332 3.42 -8.38 27.62
CA LEU A 332 4.79 -8.70 27.20
C LEU A 332 5.49 -9.68 28.13
N ARG A 333 5.37 -9.49 29.46
CA ARG A 333 5.94 -10.45 30.42
C ARG A 333 5.34 -11.84 30.26
N ASP A 334 4.03 -11.92 30.06
CA ASP A 334 3.34 -13.20 29.88
C ASP A 334 3.79 -13.90 28.58
N ILE A 335 3.91 -13.15 27.48
CA ILE A 335 4.46 -13.68 26.21
C ILE A 335 5.89 -14.18 26.44
N TRP A 336 6.76 -13.37 27.03
CA TRP A 336 8.16 -13.74 27.25
C TRP A 336 8.31 -14.95 28.18
N GLN A 337 7.45 -15.08 29.19
CA GLN A 337 7.45 -16.24 30.09
C GLN A 337 6.96 -17.50 29.39
N ARG A 338 5.86 -17.44 28.65
CA ARG A 338 5.28 -18.61 27.95
C ARG A 338 6.11 -19.09 26.78
N THR A 339 6.82 -18.18 26.13
CA THR A 339 7.62 -18.47 24.92
C THR A 339 9.10 -18.57 25.21
N ARG A 340 9.50 -18.56 26.48
CA ARG A 340 10.90 -18.73 26.86
C ARG A 340 11.45 -20.05 26.32
N ALA A 341 12.54 -19.96 25.58
CA ALA A 341 13.33 -21.11 25.16
C ALA A 341 14.79 -20.90 25.60
N ASP A 342 15.41 -21.96 26.14
CA ASP A 342 16.81 -21.98 26.59
C ASP A 342 17.81 -22.05 25.42
N THR A 343 17.39 -21.57 24.25
CA THR A 343 18.25 -21.44 23.07
C THR A 343 18.79 -20.01 23.03
N PRO A 344 20.12 -19.83 22.98
CA PRO A 344 20.72 -18.52 22.83
C PRO A 344 20.24 -17.82 21.56
N ALA A 345 20.11 -16.50 21.61
CA ALA A 345 19.70 -15.68 20.47
C ALA A 345 20.68 -14.55 20.18
N GLU A 346 20.87 -14.27 18.89
CA GLU A 346 21.70 -13.18 18.41
C GLU A 346 20.82 -12.12 17.75
N MET A 347 20.70 -10.95 18.38
CA MET A 347 19.94 -9.83 17.81
C MET A 347 20.55 -9.34 16.49
N LYS A 348 21.89 -9.39 16.34
CA LYS A 348 22.62 -8.90 15.15
C LYS A 348 22.29 -7.45 14.84
N ALA A 349 22.16 -6.60 15.86
CA ALA A 349 21.79 -5.20 15.73
C ALA A 349 22.75 -4.42 14.84
N MET A 350 24.06 -4.68 14.91
CA MET A 350 25.03 -3.97 14.09
C MET A 350 25.02 -4.41 12.63
N GLU A 351 24.81 -5.71 12.36
CA GLU A 351 24.58 -6.21 10.98
C GLU A 351 23.31 -5.60 10.39
N GLN A 352 22.23 -5.54 11.19
CA GLN A 352 20.99 -4.87 10.80
C GLN A 352 21.21 -3.38 10.54
N LEU A 353 21.99 -2.68 11.38
CA LEU A 353 22.31 -1.27 11.21
C LEU A 353 23.08 -1.02 9.92
N ALA A 354 24.17 -1.77 9.71
CA ALA A 354 25.03 -1.66 8.53
C ALA A 354 24.24 -1.79 7.22
N ARG A 355 23.31 -2.76 7.14
CA ARG A 355 22.42 -2.94 5.98
C ARG A 355 21.50 -1.74 5.71
N ARG A 356 21.19 -0.93 6.72
CA ARG A 356 20.30 0.23 6.62
C ARG A 356 21.03 1.55 6.40
N MET A 357 22.33 1.61 6.67
CA MET A 357 23.12 2.84 6.52
C MET A 357 23.08 3.45 5.12
N PRO A 358 23.11 2.69 4.01
CA PRO A 358 22.99 3.28 2.67
C PRO A 358 21.68 4.08 2.47
N ASP A 359 20.57 3.62 3.05
CA ASP A 359 19.29 4.34 2.99
C ASP A 359 19.29 5.58 3.89
N VAL A 360 19.94 5.51 5.05
CA VAL A 360 20.12 6.65 5.96
C VAL A 360 20.94 7.74 5.28
N TYR A 361 22.08 7.40 4.68
CA TYR A 361 22.95 8.35 3.99
C TYR A 361 22.32 8.92 2.72
N ARG A 362 21.46 8.16 2.04
CA ARG A 362 20.68 8.69 0.91
C ARG A 362 19.75 9.82 1.35
N LEU A 363 19.14 9.70 2.53
CA LEU A 363 18.23 10.72 3.06
C LEU A 363 18.97 11.87 3.77
N HIS A 364 20.05 11.54 4.48
CA HIS A 364 20.87 12.45 5.28
C HIS A 364 22.35 12.36 4.88
N PRO A 365 22.75 12.95 3.73
CA PRO A 365 24.13 12.85 3.24
C PRO A 365 25.17 13.39 4.22
N SER A 366 24.79 14.36 5.06
CA SER A 366 25.66 14.94 6.09
C SER A 366 26.09 13.94 7.18
N PHE A 367 25.44 12.77 7.31
CA PHE A 367 25.85 11.73 8.25
C PHE A 367 26.96 10.83 7.69
N ALA A 368 27.21 10.86 6.38
CA ALA A 368 28.26 10.08 5.72
C ALA A 368 29.63 10.77 5.86
N VAL A 369 30.08 10.94 7.11
CA VAL A 369 31.36 11.57 7.44
C VAL A 369 32.43 10.49 7.60
N GLY A 370 33.51 10.61 6.82
CA GLY A 370 34.68 9.76 6.94
C GLY A 370 35.48 10.02 8.23
N PRO A 371 36.58 9.28 8.47
CA PRO A 371 37.45 9.53 9.61
C PRO A 371 37.96 10.97 9.61
N GLN A 372 37.96 11.62 10.76
CA GLN A 372 38.44 12.99 10.92
C GLN A 372 39.61 13.05 11.89
N ARG A 373 40.40 14.13 11.81
CA ARG A 373 41.49 14.39 12.74
C ARG A 373 41.39 15.82 13.23
N ILE A 374 41.32 16.01 14.56
CA ILE A 374 41.23 17.32 15.20
C ILE A 374 42.38 17.45 16.19
N GLN A 375 43.33 18.34 15.93
CA GLN A 375 44.48 18.60 16.81
C GLN A 375 45.19 17.32 17.30
N GLY A 376 45.35 16.34 16.41
CA GLY A 376 45.97 15.05 16.72
C GLY A 376 45.00 13.95 17.20
N ALA A 377 43.81 14.29 17.69
CA ALA A 377 42.78 13.31 18.04
C ALA A 377 42.09 12.75 16.80
N GLY A 378 42.09 11.42 16.66
CA GLY A 378 41.36 10.71 15.61
C GLY A 378 39.89 10.55 15.98
N ILE A 379 39.00 10.86 15.05
CA ILE A 379 37.55 10.62 15.16
C ILE A 379 37.20 9.55 14.14
N GLU A 380 36.83 8.37 14.64
CA GLU A 380 36.42 7.26 13.78
C GLU A 380 35.14 7.59 13.01
N SER A 381 35.04 7.04 11.79
CA SER A 381 33.80 7.13 11.01
C SER A 381 32.68 6.34 11.70
N PHE A 382 31.44 6.70 11.43
CA PHE A 382 30.31 5.98 12.01
C PHE A 382 30.31 4.50 11.58
N ASP A 383 30.61 4.21 10.32
CA ASP A 383 30.70 2.84 9.81
C ASP A 383 31.81 2.03 10.52
N ALA A 384 32.94 2.65 10.86
CA ALA A 384 34.00 2.00 11.64
C ALA A 384 33.54 1.65 13.06
N LEU A 385 32.78 2.55 13.71
CA LEU A 385 32.16 2.27 15.01
C LEU A 385 31.17 1.10 14.92
N VAL A 386 30.32 1.06 13.89
CA VAL A 386 29.37 -0.04 13.66
C VAL A 386 30.12 -1.37 13.46
N ALA A 387 31.17 -1.38 12.64
CA ALA A 387 31.97 -2.58 12.40
C ALA A 387 32.69 -3.07 13.66
N ALA A 388 33.21 -2.17 14.49
CA ALA A 388 33.83 -2.51 15.76
C ALA A 388 32.80 -3.07 16.76
N ALA A 389 31.63 -2.44 16.85
CA ALA A 389 30.55 -2.90 17.71
C ALA A 389 29.99 -4.26 17.25
N ALA A 390 29.98 -4.55 15.95
CA ALA A 390 29.55 -5.85 15.42
C ALA A 390 30.45 -7.00 15.90
N ARG A 391 31.78 -6.79 15.97
CA ARG A 391 32.73 -7.78 16.50
C ARG A 391 32.46 -8.06 17.99
N ARG A 392 32.16 -7.01 18.75
CA ARG A 392 31.79 -7.10 20.17
C ARG A 392 30.45 -7.82 20.37
N GLU A 393 29.46 -7.50 19.54
CA GLU A 393 28.13 -8.10 19.59
C GLU A 393 28.16 -9.63 19.37
N ALA A 394 29.02 -10.11 18.47
CA ALA A 394 29.13 -11.54 18.15
C ALA A 394 29.52 -12.42 19.36
N ALA A 395 30.19 -11.85 20.37
CA ALA A 395 30.58 -12.57 21.58
C ALA A 395 29.52 -12.52 22.70
N LEU A 396 28.39 -11.84 22.49
CA LEU A 396 27.41 -11.52 23.54
C LEU A 396 25.99 -11.98 23.22
N PRO A 397 25.76 -13.26 22.85
CA PRO A 397 24.39 -13.74 22.61
C PRO A 397 23.52 -13.61 23.86
N ALA A 398 22.22 -13.47 23.67
CA ALA A 398 21.26 -13.57 24.75
C ALA A 398 21.25 -15.00 25.30
N PRO A 399 21.15 -15.19 26.63
CA PRO A 399 21.15 -16.52 27.23
C PRO A 399 19.87 -17.32 26.92
N LEU A 400 18.83 -16.65 26.43
CA LEU A 400 17.54 -17.23 26.11
C LEU A 400 16.93 -16.51 24.90
N SER A 401 15.93 -17.14 24.31
CA SER A 401 15.10 -16.57 23.25
C SER A 401 13.63 -16.56 23.68
N VAL A 402 12.88 -15.60 23.15
CA VAL A 402 11.42 -15.52 23.29
C VAL A 402 10.80 -15.23 21.94
N TRP A 403 9.50 -15.48 21.80
CA TRP A 403 8.78 -15.05 20.60
C TRP A 403 8.59 -13.53 20.62
N ILE A 404 9.24 -12.82 19.69
CA ILE A 404 9.20 -11.37 19.58
C ILE A 404 8.28 -10.91 18.44
N HIS A 405 7.86 -9.66 18.50
CA HIS A 405 7.18 -8.96 17.41
C HIS A 405 8.12 -8.73 16.22
N GLY A 406 9.35 -8.26 16.49
CA GLY A 406 10.40 -8.00 15.49
C GLY A 406 10.39 -6.59 14.91
N ASP A 407 9.23 -5.92 14.87
CA ASP A 407 9.03 -4.52 14.47
C ASP A 407 8.15 -3.75 15.47
N PHE A 408 8.52 -3.81 16.75
CA PHE A 408 7.64 -3.42 17.87
C PHE A 408 7.52 -1.89 18.09
N ASN A 409 7.04 -1.17 17.08
CA ASN A 409 6.76 0.26 17.16
C ASN A 409 5.44 0.54 17.90
N LEU A 410 5.27 1.77 18.38
CA LEU A 410 4.06 2.24 19.08
C LEU A 410 2.76 2.06 18.29
N ASP A 411 2.81 2.38 17.00
CA ASP A 411 1.69 2.30 16.05
C ASP A 411 1.27 0.85 15.74
N ASN A 412 2.12 -0.14 16.08
CA ASN A 412 1.81 -1.56 15.95
C ASN A 412 1.13 -2.16 17.20
N VAL A 413 0.91 -1.35 18.25
CA VAL A 413 0.28 -1.76 19.51
C VAL A 413 -1.06 -1.07 19.63
N ILE A 414 -2.14 -1.85 19.78
CA ILE A 414 -3.50 -1.33 20.02
C ILE A 414 -3.92 -1.71 21.43
N TYR A 415 -4.50 -0.76 22.16
CA TYR A 415 -5.12 -1.00 23.46
C TYR A 415 -6.64 -0.84 23.35
N ASP A 416 -7.35 -1.90 23.72
CA ASP A 416 -8.80 -1.91 23.85
C ASP A 416 -9.17 -1.56 25.31
N PRO A 417 -9.74 -0.38 25.59
CA PRO A 417 -10.10 0.03 26.95
C PRO A 417 -11.29 -0.77 27.51
N HIS A 418 -12.16 -1.32 26.68
CA HIS A 418 -13.33 -2.10 27.10
C HIS A 418 -12.91 -3.51 27.53
N GLU A 419 -12.13 -4.20 26.68
CA GLU A 419 -11.60 -5.53 27.01
C GLU A 419 -10.38 -5.47 27.94
N LYS A 420 -9.76 -4.30 28.11
CA LYS A 420 -8.49 -4.09 28.81
C LYS A 420 -7.37 -4.97 28.26
N LYS A 421 -7.36 -5.13 26.93
CA LYS A 421 -6.43 -6.02 26.22
C LYS A 421 -5.53 -5.25 25.28
N ILE A 422 -4.36 -5.83 25.06
CA ILE A 422 -3.44 -5.41 24.02
C ILE A 422 -3.69 -6.28 22.80
N ARG A 423 -3.65 -5.66 21.61
CA ARG A 423 -3.66 -6.34 20.32
C ARG A 423 -2.46 -5.85 19.51
N LEU A 424 -1.87 -6.72 18.69
CA LEU A 424 -0.71 -6.39 17.86
C LEU A 424 -1.04 -6.52 16.37
N ILE A 425 -0.48 -5.62 15.57
CA ILE A 425 -0.58 -5.62 14.10
C ILE A 425 0.81 -5.56 13.46
N ASP A 426 0.91 -5.85 12.17
CA ASP A 426 2.17 -5.89 11.42
C ASP A 426 3.16 -6.97 11.89
N LEU A 427 2.66 -8.21 11.95
CA LEU A 427 3.32 -9.36 12.60
C LEU A 427 4.30 -10.13 11.71
N HIS A 428 4.71 -9.55 10.58
CA HIS A 428 5.47 -10.26 9.55
C HIS A 428 6.96 -10.49 9.90
N ARG A 429 7.49 -9.84 10.94
CA ARG A 429 8.89 -10.01 11.41
C ARG A 429 9.02 -10.91 12.64
N SER A 430 7.94 -11.51 13.09
CA SER A 430 7.93 -12.24 14.36
C SER A 430 8.68 -13.57 14.27
N CYS A 431 9.49 -13.85 15.29
CA CYS A 431 10.33 -15.04 15.40
C CYS A 431 10.82 -15.24 16.84
N TYR A 432 11.47 -16.38 17.12
CA TYR A 432 12.26 -16.54 18.34
C TYR A 432 13.53 -15.72 18.25
N MET A 433 13.75 -14.81 19.20
CA MET A 433 14.89 -13.89 19.21
C MET A 433 15.16 -13.34 20.63
N ASP A 434 16.20 -12.53 20.77
CA ASP A 434 16.42 -11.70 21.95
C ASP A 434 15.28 -10.67 22.13
N TYR A 435 14.64 -10.69 23.30
CA TYR A 435 13.56 -9.77 23.68
C TYR A 435 14.00 -8.30 23.69
N VAL A 436 15.30 -8.04 23.83
CA VAL A 436 15.90 -6.71 23.76
C VAL A 436 15.63 -6.02 22.42
N GLN A 437 15.44 -6.79 21.34
CA GLN A 437 15.10 -6.23 20.04
C GLN A 437 13.80 -5.41 20.10
N ASP A 438 12.72 -6.00 20.61
CA ASP A 438 11.43 -5.31 20.73
C ASP A 438 11.51 -4.13 21.70
N VAL A 439 12.21 -4.30 22.83
CA VAL A 439 12.42 -3.23 23.82
C VAL A 439 13.10 -2.02 23.17
N SER A 440 14.18 -2.24 22.43
CA SER A 440 14.93 -1.16 21.78
C SER A 440 14.16 -0.48 20.64
N VAL A 441 13.35 -1.24 19.88
CA VAL A 441 12.48 -0.67 18.84
C VAL A 441 11.42 0.22 19.47
N PHE A 442 10.71 -0.30 20.48
CA PHE A 442 9.63 0.43 21.16
C PHE A 442 10.13 1.72 21.80
N MET A 443 11.27 1.66 22.51
CA MET A 443 11.83 2.84 23.16
C MET A 443 12.19 3.94 22.15
N VAL A 444 12.79 3.59 21.00
CA VAL A 444 13.15 4.59 20.00
C VAL A 444 11.94 5.04 19.17
N SER A 445 10.93 4.19 18.94
CA SER A 445 9.70 4.62 18.28
C SER A 445 8.98 5.71 19.09
N ASN A 446 9.05 5.65 20.43
CA ASN A 446 8.62 6.74 21.31
C ASN A 446 9.41 8.03 21.02
N TYR A 447 10.74 7.97 21.03
CA TYR A 447 11.56 9.17 20.82
C TYR A 447 11.32 9.83 19.44
N ARG A 448 11.05 9.02 18.41
CA ARG A 448 10.85 9.44 17.02
C ARG A 448 9.62 10.32 16.83
N LEU A 449 8.65 10.30 17.74
CA LEU A 449 7.46 11.15 17.67
C LEU A 449 7.87 12.63 17.62
N GLN A 450 7.48 13.31 16.54
CA GLN A 450 7.85 14.70 16.25
C GLN A 450 6.96 15.69 17.03
N VAL A 451 7.04 15.64 18.36
CA VAL A 451 6.32 16.54 19.25
C VAL A 451 7.28 17.59 19.80
N LEU A 452 6.84 18.86 19.83
CA LEU A 452 7.67 19.99 20.28
C LEU A 452 7.37 20.40 21.73
N ASP A 453 6.22 20.02 22.28
CA ASP A 453 5.84 20.44 23.62
C ASP A 453 6.56 19.62 24.72
N ALA A 454 7.07 20.32 25.73
CA ALA A 454 7.92 19.72 26.76
C ALA A 454 7.16 18.69 27.64
N ALA A 455 5.86 18.89 27.87
CA ALA A 455 5.07 18.00 28.72
C ALA A 455 4.88 16.63 28.06
N THR A 456 4.50 16.61 26.78
CA THR A 456 4.38 15.38 25.98
C THR A 456 5.75 14.75 25.74
N ARG A 457 6.82 15.53 25.56
CA ARG A 457 8.19 14.97 25.50
C ARG A 457 8.59 14.26 26.80
N ALA A 458 8.29 14.85 27.96
CA ALA A 458 8.53 14.21 29.26
C ALA A 458 7.67 12.94 29.42
N ARG A 459 6.41 12.97 28.97
CA ARG A 459 5.51 11.82 28.94
C ARG A 459 6.06 10.67 28.07
N ILE A 460 6.48 10.96 26.84
CA ILE A 460 7.13 10.02 25.91
C ILE A 460 8.40 9.41 26.54
N ALA A 461 9.25 10.23 27.15
CA ALA A 461 10.45 9.77 27.84
C ALA A 461 10.11 8.84 29.02
N GLY A 462 9.04 9.16 29.76
CA GLY A 462 8.50 8.33 30.83
C GLY A 462 8.09 6.94 30.36
N VAL A 463 7.40 6.84 29.22
CA VAL A 463 7.00 5.56 28.61
C VAL A 463 8.21 4.72 28.22
N ALA A 464 9.20 5.31 27.54
CA ALA A 464 10.42 4.61 27.17
C ALA A 464 11.21 4.12 28.41
N CYS A 465 11.32 4.95 29.45
CA CYS A 465 11.97 4.57 30.71
C CYS A 465 11.20 3.48 31.46
N ALA A 466 9.87 3.48 31.41
CA ALA A 466 9.04 2.46 32.04
C ALA A 466 9.20 1.09 31.33
N MET A 467 9.33 1.10 30.00
CA MET A 467 9.65 -0.10 29.21
C MET A 467 11.04 -0.66 29.60
N HIS A 468 12.07 0.19 29.69
CA HIS A 468 13.39 -0.21 30.19
C HIS A 468 13.31 -0.84 31.59
N ALA A 469 12.63 -0.17 32.52
CA ALA A 469 12.52 -0.65 33.89
C ALA A 469 11.80 -2.01 33.98
N MET A 470 10.79 -2.24 33.13
CA MET A 470 10.09 -3.51 33.02
C MET A 470 11.00 -4.61 32.44
N ALA A 471 11.69 -4.33 31.33
CA ALA A 471 12.62 -5.27 30.69
C ALA A 471 13.81 -5.60 31.60
N ALA A 472 14.35 -4.63 32.34
CA ALA A 472 15.45 -4.86 33.28
C ALA A 472 15.02 -5.76 34.46
N LYS A 473 13.75 -5.68 34.91
CA LYS A 473 13.21 -6.61 35.91
C LYS A 473 13.12 -8.04 35.35
N PHE A 474 12.69 -8.18 34.10
CA PHE A 474 12.67 -9.48 33.42
C PHE A 474 14.09 -10.05 33.25
N ALA A 475 15.05 -9.25 32.79
CA ALA A 475 16.46 -9.64 32.68
C ALA A 475 16.99 -10.23 33.99
N ARG A 476 16.77 -9.54 35.12
CA ARG A 476 17.18 -10.01 36.44
C ARG A 476 16.52 -11.32 36.85
N SER A 477 15.24 -11.51 36.54
CA SER A 477 14.56 -12.77 36.88
C SER A 477 15.01 -13.95 36.02
N GLN A 478 15.60 -13.68 34.85
CA GLN A 478 16.17 -14.69 33.96
C GLN A 478 17.69 -14.89 34.14
N GLY A 479 18.33 -14.15 35.05
CA GLY A 479 19.79 -14.19 35.20
C GLY A 479 20.55 -13.59 34.01
N ASP A 480 19.90 -12.77 33.19
CA ASP A 480 20.52 -12.14 32.02
C ASP A 480 21.37 -10.93 32.42
N THR A 481 22.67 -11.17 32.57
CA THR A 481 23.66 -10.15 32.93
C THR A 481 24.12 -9.29 31.76
N GLY A 482 23.89 -9.72 30.52
CA GLY A 482 24.30 -9.01 29.29
C GLY A 482 23.26 -8.01 28.77
N PHE A 483 22.07 -7.97 29.39
CA PHE A 483 20.91 -7.18 28.96
C PHE A 483 21.24 -5.71 28.62
N GLU A 484 21.92 -4.98 29.50
CA GLU A 484 22.16 -3.53 29.30
C GLU A 484 23.08 -3.26 28.11
N PHE A 485 24.09 -4.11 27.91
CA PHE A 485 25.02 -3.98 26.79
C PHE A 485 24.32 -4.28 25.46
N ARG A 486 23.52 -5.36 25.40
CA ARG A 486 22.70 -5.65 24.22
C ARG A 486 21.64 -4.59 23.96
N LEU A 487 21.02 -4.05 25.01
CA LEU A 487 20.04 -2.98 24.85
C LEU A 487 20.66 -1.74 24.23
N ALA A 488 21.87 -1.38 24.65
CA ALA A 488 22.60 -0.28 24.07
C ALA A 488 22.91 -0.48 22.57
N LEU A 489 23.34 -1.69 22.17
CA LEU A 489 23.50 -2.03 20.75
C LEU A 489 22.18 -1.89 19.98
N GLY A 490 21.08 -2.38 20.55
CA GLY A 490 19.74 -2.27 19.98
C GLY A 490 19.29 -0.81 19.85
N LEU A 491 19.53 0.02 20.87
CA LEU A 491 19.22 1.45 20.87
C LEU A 491 20.04 2.20 19.83
N ALA A 492 21.36 1.96 19.76
CA ALA A 492 22.22 2.56 18.74
C ALA A 492 21.70 2.25 17.33
N ARG A 493 21.39 0.97 17.05
CA ARG A 493 20.76 0.56 15.78
C ARG A 493 19.45 1.29 15.53
N SER A 494 18.54 1.27 16.50
CA SER A 494 17.20 1.86 16.35
C SER A 494 17.27 3.37 16.13
N PHE A 495 18.11 4.10 16.87
CA PHE A 495 18.27 5.55 16.74
C PHE A 495 18.78 5.94 15.34
N ALA A 496 19.88 5.34 14.88
CA ALA A 496 20.46 5.66 13.58
C ALA A 496 19.54 5.23 12.43
N SER A 497 19.05 3.99 12.44
CA SER A 497 18.23 3.47 11.33
C SER A 497 16.84 4.11 11.24
N SER A 498 16.30 4.67 12.35
CA SER A 498 15.01 5.38 12.33
C SER A 498 15.08 6.76 11.68
N THR A 499 16.27 7.35 11.53
CA THR A 499 16.43 8.65 10.86
C THR A 499 15.95 8.63 9.40
N ARG A 500 15.88 7.46 8.75
CA ARG A 500 15.28 7.27 7.41
C ARG A 500 13.80 7.65 7.31
N PHE A 501 13.15 7.87 8.45
CA PHE A 501 11.75 8.28 8.53
C PHE A 501 11.58 9.71 9.06
N VAL A 502 12.68 10.41 9.34
CA VAL A 502 12.67 11.75 9.92
C VAL A 502 13.27 12.71 8.90
N LEU A 503 12.47 13.67 8.42
CA LEU A 503 12.95 14.70 7.49
C LEU A 503 13.50 15.94 8.19
N ASP A 504 13.07 16.21 9.43
CA ASP A 504 13.58 17.34 10.21
C ASP A 504 15.08 17.15 10.50
N PRO A 505 15.98 18.02 9.96
CA PRO A 505 17.42 17.82 10.09
C PRO A 505 17.90 17.89 11.55
N GLY A 506 17.26 18.72 12.37
CA GLY A 506 17.60 18.88 13.78
C GLY A 506 17.31 17.60 14.57
N HIS A 507 16.10 17.07 14.46
CA HIS A 507 15.68 15.84 15.13
C HIS A 507 16.47 14.63 14.62
N ALA A 508 16.64 14.49 13.30
CA ALA A 508 17.44 13.42 12.72
C ALA A 508 18.89 13.45 13.25
N SER A 509 19.52 14.64 13.31
CA SER A 509 20.87 14.81 13.85
C SER A 509 20.94 14.44 15.33
N ARG A 510 19.96 14.85 16.15
CA ARG A 510 19.89 14.48 17.58
C ARG A 510 19.78 12.97 17.80
N MET A 511 19.02 12.26 16.95
CA MET A 511 18.93 10.79 17.00
C MET A 511 20.25 10.14 16.56
N PHE A 512 20.84 10.61 15.46
CA PHE A 512 22.09 10.07 14.93
C PHE A 512 23.25 10.23 15.93
N LEU A 513 23.38 11.42 16.53
CA LEU A 513 24.39 11.69 17.56
C LEU A 513 24.20 10.84 18.82
N ARG A 514 22.96 10.55 19.23
CA ARG A 514 22.69 9.61 20.33
C ARG A 514 23.18 8.20 19.98
N SER A 515 22.93 7.73 18.76
CA SER A 515 23.45 6.45 18.28
C SER A 515 24.99 6.41 18.35
N ARG A 516 25.65 7.45 17.82
CA ARG A 516 27.12 7.57 17.87
C ARG A 516 27.65 7.56 19.31
N TYR A 517 27.07 8.38 20.19
CA TYR A 517 27.42 8.43 21.61
C TYR A 517 27.32 7.06 22.26
N ILE A 518 26.23 6.31 22.00
CA ILE A 518 26.05 4.97 22.56
C ILE A 518 27.15 4.02 22.06
N LEU A 519 27.47 4.03 20.76
CA LEU A 519 28.53 3.17 20.20
C LEU A 519 29.90 3.50 20.79
N GLU A 520 30.26 4.78 20.89
CA GLU A 520 31.53 5.21 21.48
C GLU A 520 31.62 4.79 22.96
N ARG A 521 30.52 4.92 23.72
CA ARG A 521 30.47 4.47 25.12
C ARG A 521 30.57 2.96 25.25
N LEU A 522 29.97 2.19 24.34
CA LEU A 522 30.07 0.73 24.33
C LEU A 522 31.48 0.25 24.03
N LEU A 523 32.13 0.87 23.04
CA LEU A 523 33.48 0.50 22.60
C LEU A 523 34.57 0.93 23.59
N ALA A 524 34.29 1.92 24.45
CA ALA A 524 35.17 2.31 25.55
C ALA A 524 35.16 1.30 26.72
N VAL A 525 34.24 0.33 26.74
CA VAL A 525 34.19 -0.71 27.77
C VAL A 525 35.23 -1.80 27.47
N PRO A 526 36.16 -2.12 28.38
CA PRO A 526 37.09 -3.23 28.20
C PRO A 526 36.35 -4.56 28.02
N GLU A 527 36.93 -5.50 27.26
CA GLU A 527 36.42 -6.87 27.15
C GLU A 527 36.29 -7.52 28.54
N GLY A 528 35.15 -8.17 28.79
CA GLY A 528 34.79 -8.73 30.10
C GLY A 528 34.09 -7.73 31.05
N GLY A 529 34.07 -6.44 30.72
CA GLY A 529 33.41 -5.38 31.49
C GLY A 529 31.93 -5.17 31.15
N GLU A 530 31.36 -5.92 30.22
CA GLU A 530 30.05 -5.67 29.61
C GLU A 530 28.90 -5.74 30.61
N THR A 531 28.98 -6.64 31.59
CA THR A 531 27.95 -6.86 32.61
C THR A 531 27.76 -5.66 33.56
N ARG A 532 28.77 -4.78 33.64
CA ARG A 532 28.74 -3.56 34.47
C ARG A 532 28.28 -2.33 33.69
N PHE A 533 28.09 -2.46 32.38
CA PHE A 533 27.72 -1.34 31.53
C PHE A 533 26.32 -0.81 31.86
N LYS A 534 26.18 0.51 31.87
CA LYS A 534 24.91 1.22 32.10
C LYS A 534 24.86 2.47 31.23
N LEU A 535 23.68 2.73 30.65
CA LEU A 535 23.37 3.98 29.97
C LEU A 535 22.50 4.89 30.84
N PRO A 536 22.67 6.22 30.73
CA PRO A 536 21.79 7.18 31.39
C PRO A 536 20.45 7.27 30.64
N MET A 537 19.57 6.28 30.82
CA MET A 537 18.32 6.16 30.03
C MET A 537 17.47 7.42 30.04
N ARG A 538 17.30 8.07 31.21
CA ARG A 538 16.53 9.32 31.30
C ARG A 538 17.07 10.41 30.38
N VAL A 539 18.40 10.60 30.37
CA VAL A 539 19.06 11.62 29.54
C VAL A 539 18.98 11.27 28.05
N LEU A 540 19.08 9.98 27.70
CA LEU A 540 18.98 9.54 26.31
C LEU A 540 17.60 9.80 25.70
N PHE A 541 16.55 9.70 26.51
CA PHE A 541 15.17 9.91 26.05
C PHE A 541 14.62 11.30 26.35
N ASP A 542 15.38 12.12 27.07
CA ASP A 542 15.07 13.54 27.24
C ASP A 542 15.11 14.26 25.88
N GLY A 543 14.15 15.15 25.65
CA GLY A 543 13.74 15.63 24.33
C GLY A 543 13.99 17.11 24.13
#